data_AF-D4ZHN7-F1
#
_entry.id   AF-D4ZHN7-F1
#
_cell.length_a   1.000
_cell.length_b   1.000
_cell.length_c   1.000
_cell.angle_alpha   90.00
_cell.angle_beta   90.00
_cell.angle_gamma   90.00
#
_symmetry.space_group_name_H-M   'P 1'
#
loop_
_entity.id
_entity.type
_entity.pdbx_description
1 polymer ?
#
loop_
_entity_poly.entity_id
_entity_poly.type
_entity_poly.pdbx_seq_one_letter_code
_entity_poly.pdbx_strand_id
1 'polypeptide(L)'
;MLYLQASIIKKLEVIVKTNLIGLAFIGVTSLSLSGCVLNIGDGESGWHGQEGWEETQDLNRVSLASLSLGMTREQVTVLMGRADFNEAYIEKDKEVHVLFYRTQRIKGDGKTTKDECTPVVISNNAVIGWGNMAYKNISF
;
A
#
# COMPACT_ATOMS: atom_id res chain seq x y z
N MET A 1 -29.23 59.94 15.49
CA MET A 1 -27.91 59.47 15.99
C MET A 1 -27.45 58.13 15.40
N LEU A 2 -28.34 57.20 15.02
CA LEU A 2 -27.96 55.89 14.44
C LEU A 2 -27.42 55.93 12.99
N TYR A 3 -27.84 56.92 12.18
CA TYR A 3 -27.41 57.03 10.77
C TYR A 3 -25.93 57.44 10.60
N LEU A 4 -25.39 58.22 11.53
CA LEU A 4 -23.98 58.66 11.49
C LEU A 4 -23.03 57.49 11.83
N GLN A 5 -23.42 56.65 12.79
CA GLN A 5 -22.66 55.45 13.18
C GLN A 5 -22.55 54.45 12.02
N ALA A 6 -23.64 54.18 11.29
CA ALA A 6 -23.63 53.24 10.17
C ALA A 6 -22.77 53.71 8.98
N SER A 7 -22.71 55.02 8.71
CA SER A 7 -21.88 55.59 7.64
C SER A 7 -20.37 55.54 7.98
N ILE A 8 -20.03 55.78 9.26
CA ILE A 8 -18.65 55.66 9.76
C ILE A 8 -18.16 54.21 9.67
N ILE A 9 -19.00 53.23 10.04
CA ILE A 9 -18.65 51.80 10.00
C ILE A 9 -18.39 51.33 8.56
N LYS A 10 -19.25 51.69 7.59
CA LYS A 10 -19.03 51.33 6.17
C LYS A 10 -17.76 51.98 5.60
N LYS A 11 -17.44 53.22 6.00
CA LYS A 11 -16.21 53.90 5.56
C LYS A 11 -14.95 53.26 6.18
N LEU A 12 -15.04 52.76 7.41
CA LEU A 12 -13.98 51.97 8.05
C LEU A 12 -13.75 50.64 7.32
N GLU A 13 -14.81 49.91 6.96
CA GLU A 13 -14.70 48.64 6.22
C GLU A 13 -14.05 48.81 4.84
N VAL A 14 -14.36 49.89 4.12
CA VAL A 14 -13.78 50.18 2.79
C VAL A 14 -12.30 50.56 2.88
N ILE A 15 -11.88 51.27 3.94
CA ILE A 15 -10.47 51.61 4.19
C ILE A 15 -9.65 50.36 4.54
N VAL A 16 -10.21 49.43 5.33
CA VAL A 16 -9.51 48.19 5.74
C VAL A 16 -9.34 47.21 4.58
N LYS A 17 -10.30 47.16 3.64
CA LYS A 17 -10.31 46.13 2.58
C LYS A 17 -9.41 46.42 1.37
N THR A 18 -8.83 47.63 1.27
CA THR A 18 -8.21 48.07 -0.01
C THR A 18 -6.68 48.19 0.02
N ASN A 19 -5.97 48.08 1.16
CA ASN A 19 -4.51 48.28 1.18
C ASN A 19 -3.76 47.46 2.24
N LEU A 20 -3.76 46.13 2.12
CA LEU A 20 -2.68 45.30 2.70
C LEU A 20 -2.26 44.21 1.72
N ILE A 21 -1.56 44.64 0.68
CA ILE A 21 -0.48 43.86 0.09
C ILE A 21 0.74 44.18 0.97
N GLY A 22 1.21 43.22 1.75
CA GLY A 22 2.36 43.42 2.64
C GLY A 22 2.74 42.15 3.38
N LEU A 23 3.80 41.51 2.89
CA LEU A 23 4.44 40.32 3.42
C LEU A 23 4.57 40.33 4.95
N ALA A 24 4.12 39.25 5.59
CA ALA A 24 4.71 38.76 6.83
C ALA A 24 4.68 37.22 6.82
N PHE A 25 5.82 36.64 6.41
CA PHE A 25 6.19 35.27 6.71
C PHE A 25 6.21 35.11 8.24
N ILE A 26 5.16 34.53 8.83
CA ILE A 26 5.18 34.07 10.21
C ILE A 26 4.66 32.65 10.20
N GLY A 27 5.58 31.73 10.53
CA GLY A 27 5.46 30.32 10.28
C GLY A 27 4.35 29.66 11.09
N VAL A 28 3.47 28.98 10.37
CA VAL A 28 2.88 27.72 10.80
C VAL A 28 2.90 26.80 9.57
N THR A 29 4.10 26.44 9.10
CA THR A 29 4.24 25.18 8.39
C THR A 29 4.16 24.10 9.46
N SER A 30 2.94 23.73 9.83
CA SER A 30 2.69 22.42 10.39
C SER A 30 3.24 21.43 9.37
N LEU A 31 4.44 20.91 9.66
CA LEU A 31 4.90 19.66 9.10
C LEU A 31 3.85 18.64 9.52
N SER A 32 2.83 18.47 8.69
CA SER A 32 2.12 17.22 8.59
C SER A 32 3.17 16.21 8.15
N LEU A 33 3.90 15.66 9.12
CA LEU A 33 4.59 14.41 8.96
C LEU A 33 3.47 13.42 8.59
N SER A 34 3.26 13.23 7.29
CA SER A 34 2.70 11.98 6.81
C SER A 34 3.57 10.91 7.44
N GLY A 35 3.02 10.22 8.44
CA GLY A 35 3.72 9.16 9.14
C GLY A 35 4.14 8.12 8.12
N CYS A 36 5.41 8.11 7.77
CA CYS A 36 6.05 6.91 7.27
C CYS A 36 6.03 5.93 8.44
N VAL A 37 5.24 4.86 8.32
CA VAL A 37 5.32 3.74 9.24
C VAL A 37 6.74 3.18 9.09
N LEU A 38 7.59 3.43 10.08
CA LEU A 38 8.83 2.70 10.25
C LEU A 38 8.49 1.47 11.07
N ASN A 39 8.42 0.32 10.40
CA ASN A 39 8.53 -0.95 11.10
C ASN A 39 9.98 -1.06 11.62
N ILE A 40 10.14 -0.92 12.94
CA ILE A 40 11.30 -1.40 13.66
C ILE A 40 10.91 -2.77 14.21
N GLY A 41 11.38 -3.81 13.51
CA GLY A 41 11.52 -5.12 14.13
C GLY A 41 12.83 -5.09 14.92
N ASP A 42 12.73 -5.01 16.24
CA ASP A 42 13.85 -5.36 17.12
C ASP A 42 14.06 -6.88 17.02
N GLY A 43 15.18 -7.26 16.43
CA GLY A 43 15.57 -8.66 16.21
C GLY A 43 17.06 -8.74 15.94
N GLU A 44 17.80 -8.89 17.04
CA GLU A 44 19.19 -9.32 17.20
C GLU A 44 20.02 -9.63 15.94
N SER A 45 21.16 -8.94 15.85
CA SER A 45 22.19 -9.13 14.83
C SER A 45 22.84 -10.52 14.92
N GLY A 46 22.45 -11.42 14.02
CA GLY A 46 23.16 -12.66 13.70
C GLY A 46 23.54 -12.69 12.22
N TRP A 47 24.71 -12.18 11.86
CA TRP A 47 25.25 -12.33 10.51
C TRP A 47 25.74 -13.77 10.30
N HIS A 48 24.85 -14.65 9.83
CA HIS A 48 25.22 -15.91 9.18
C HIS A 48 24.84 -15.83 7.69
N GLY A 49 25.85 -15.58 6.85
CA GLY A 49 25.66 -15.54 5.40
C GLY A 49 25.32 -16.93 4.88
N GLN A 50 24.04 -17.17 4.56
CA GLN A 50 23.50 -18.14 3.56
C GLN A 50 21.95 -18.30 3.59
N GLU A 51 21.20 -17.76 4.56
CA GLU A 51 19.87 -18.32 4.91
C GLU A 51 18.62 -17.42 4.82
N GLY A 52 18.68 -16.21 4.26
CA GLY A 52 17.48 -15.33 4.21
C GLY A 52 16.33 -15.83 3.33
N TRP A 53 16.61 -16.72 2.38
CA TRP A 53 15.60 -17.25 1.45
C TRP A 53 14.67 -18.28 2.11
N GLU A 54 15.16 -19.03 3.10
CA GLU A 54 14.38 -20.03 3.83
C GLU A 54 13.40 -19.33 4.77
N GLU A 55 13.88 -18.34 5.52
CA GLU A 55 13.05 -17.47 6.35
C GLU A 55 11.94 -16.78 5.54
N THR A 56 12.28 -16.22 4.38
CA THR A 56 11.28 -15.59 3.48
C THR A 56 10.20 -16.59 3.05
N GLN A 57 10.59 -17.83 2.74
CA GLN A 57 9.64 -18.88 2.35
C GLN A 57 8.75 -19.31 3.51
N ASP A 58 9.32 -19.47 4.72
CA ASP A 58 8.56 -19.77 5.93
C ASP A 58 7.53 -18.68 6.23
N LEU A 59 7.95 -17.42 6.21
CA LEU A 59 7.07 -16.27 6.42
C LEU A 59 5.95 -16.25 5.38
N ASN A 60 6.27 -16.43 4.09
CA ASN A 60 5.25 -16.50 3.04
C ASN A 60 4.27 -17.65 3.25
N ARG A 61 4.72 -18.83 3.69
CA ARG A 61 3.84 -19.97 4.00
C ARG A 61 2.91 -19.68 5.17
N VAL A 62 3.41 -19.05 6.23
CA VAL A 62 2.62 -18.65 7.41
C VAL A 62 1.59 -17.58 7.03
N SER A 63 1.99 -16.56 6.26
CA SER A 63 1.06 -15.52 5.79
C SER A 63 0.00 -16.07 4.83
N LEU A 64 0.37 -17.00 3.93
CA LEU A 64 -0.60 -17.69 3.06
C LEU A 64 -1.64 -18.47 3.86
N ALA A 65 -1.25 -19.11 4.97
CA ALA A 65 -2.19 -19.82 5.84
C ALA A 65 -3.20 -18.89 6.53
N SER A 66 -2.89 -17.59 6.60
CA SER A 66 -3.76 -16.54 7.15
C SER A 66 -4.64 -15.88 6.09
N LEU A 67 -4.46 -16.19 4.80
CA LEU A 67 -5.31 -15.66 3.73
C LEU A 67 -6.73 -16.19 3.86
N SER A 68 -7.68 -15.35 3.47
CA SER A 68 -9.08 -15.71 3.38
C SER A 68 -9.66 -15.25 2.05
N LEU A 69 -10.62 -16.01 1.53
CA LEU A 69 -11.41 -15.58 0.38
C LEU A 69 -12.10 -14.24 0.70
N GLY A 70 -12.21 -13.37 -0.30
CA GLY A 70 -12.81 -12.05 -0.15
C GLY A 70 -11.89 -10.96 0.40
N MET A 71 -10.66 -11.28 0.83
CA MET A 71 -9.69 -10.25 1.21
C MET A 71 -9.39 -9.31 0.05
N THR A 72 -9.20 -8.02 0.32
CA THR A 72 -8.83 -7.04 -0.70
C THR A 72 -7.37 -7.16 -1.10
N ARG A 73 -7.00 -6.63 -2.27
CA ARG A 73 -5.60 -6.58 -2.70
C ARG A 73 -4.71 -5.83 -1.70
N GLU A 74 -5.26 -4.79 -1.08
CA GLU A 74 -4.57 -4.04 -0.02
C GLU A 74 -4.33 -4.93 1.22
N GLN A 75 -5.32 -5.69 1.66
CA GLN A 75 -5.17 -6.62 2.79
C GLN A 75 -4.15 -7.72 2.47
N VAL A 76 -4.18 -8.27 1.25
CA VAL A 76 -3.17 -9.23 0.79
C VAL A 76 -1.78 -8.60 0.82
N THR A 77 -1.62 -7.36 0.35
CA THR A 77 -0.32 -6.67 0.35
C THR A 77 0.19 -6.39 1.77
N VAL A 78 -0.69 -6.06 2.72
CA VAL A 78 -0.33 -5.88 4.13
C VAL A 78 0.11 -7.20 4.77
N LEU A 79 -0.60 -8.30 4.47
CA LEU A 79 -0.33 -9.61 5.07
C LEU A 79 0.89 -10.32 4.46
N MET A 80 1.00 -10.26 3.14
CA MET A 80 1.98 -11.01 2.35
C MET A 80 3.19 -10.18 1.94
N GLY A 81 3.11 -8.86 2.04
CA GLY A 81 4.14 -7.97 1.51
C GLY A 81 4.19 -7.93 -0.02
N ARG A 82 5.37 -7.58 -0.56
CA ARG A 82 5.60 -7.44 -1.99
C ARG A 82 5.74 -8.82 -2.64
N ALA A 83 4.95 -9.08 -3.68
CA ALA A 83 5.07 -10.29 -4.49
C ALA A 83 6.39 -10.32 -5.29
N ASP A 84 6.92 -11.52 -5.53
CA ASP A 84 8.09 -11.75 -6.40
C ASP A 84 7.74 -11.47 -7.87
N PHE A 85 6.54 -11.89 -8.29
CA PHE A 85 5.98 -11.61 -9.60
C PHE A 85 4.53 -11.16 -9.46
N ASN A 86 4.05 -10.41 -10.45
CA ASN A 86 2.64 -10.07 -10.56
C ASN A 86 2.21 -10.12 -12.03
N GLU A 87 0.95 -10.46 -12.25
CA GLU A 87 0.25 -10.40 -13.53
C GLU A 87 -1.08 -9.69 -13.32
N ALA A 88 -1.54 -8.94 -14.31
CA ALA A 88 -2.85 -8.29 -14.28
C ALA A 88 -3.46 -8.25 -15.68
N TYR A 89 -4.76 -8.46 -15.77
CA TYR A 89 -5.54 -8.40 -17.01
C TYR A 89 -7.03 -8.17 -16.73
N ILE A 90 -7.77 -7.86 -17.78
CA ILE A 90 -9.24 -7.75 -17.72
C ILE A 90 -9.83 -9.01 -18.37
N GLU A 91 -10.71 -9.71 -17.65
CA GLU A 91 -11.46 -10.86 -18.17
C GLU A 91 -12.95 -10.67 -17.90
N LYS A 92 -13.80 -10.67 -18.94
CA LYS A 92 -15.26 -10.50 -18.81
C LYS A 92 -15.65 -9.29 -17.93
N ASP A 93 -15.02 -8.15 -18.20
CA ASP A 93 -15.17 -6.88 -17.45
C ASP A 93 -14.77 -6.95 -15.97
N LYS A 94 -14.01 -7.97 -15.58
CA LYS A 94 -13.44 -8.10 -14.24
C LYS A 94 -11.94 -7.86 -14.30
N GLU A 95 -11.46 -7.06 -13.36
CA GLU A 95 -10.02 -6.89 -13.15
C GLU A 95 -9.49 -8.10 -12.41
N VAL A 96 -8.50 -8.77 -12.98
CA VAL A 96 -7.84 -9.93 -12.40
C VAL A 96 -6.39 -9.58 -12.11
N HIS A 97 -5.96 -9.85 -10.88
CA HIS A 97 -4.57 -9.78 -10.44
C HIS A 97 -4.10 -11.14 -9.96
N VAL A 98 -2.89 -11.53 -10.33
CA VAL A 98 -2.23 -12.72 -9.80
C VAL A 98 -0.91 -12.29 -9.19
N LEU A 99 -0.77 -12.53 -7.89
CA LEU A 99 0.42 -12.20 -7.10
C LEU A 99 1.16 -13.49 -6.76
N PHE A 100 2.44 -13.59 -7.11
CA PHE A 100 3.25 -14.79 -6.90
C PHE A 100 4.22 -14.56 -5.75
N TYR A 101 4.15 -15.41 -4.73
CA TYR A 101 5.02 -15.36 -3.55
C TYR A 101 5.88 -16.61 -3.49
N ARG A 102 7.21 -16.48 -3.32
CA ARG A 102 8.12 -17.62 -3.17
C ARG A 102 7.79 -18.41 -1.91
N THR A 103 7.49 -19.70 -2.06
CA THR A 103 7.05 -20.58 -0.95
C THR A 103 7.84 -21.87 -0.86
N GLN A 104 8.64 -22.17 -1.88
CA GLN A 104 9.41 -23.40 -1.99
C GLN A 104 10.65 -23.17 -2.84
N ARG A 105 11.67 -24.01 -2.65
CA ARG A 105 12.88 -23.99 -3.47
C ARG A 105 12.88 -25.22 -4.36
N ILE A 106 13.03 -25.00 -5.67
CA ILE A 106 13.21 -26.05 -6.67
C ILE A 106 14.66 -26.05 -7.13
N LYS A 107 15.26 -24.87 -7.32
CA LYS A 107 16.64 -24.72 -7.82
C LYS A 107 17.49 -23.88 -6.87
N GLY A 108 18.77 -24.23 -6.81
CA GLY A 108 19.76 -23.50 -6.03
C GLY A 108 20.65 -22.57 -6.85
N ASP A 109 20.09 -21.93 -7.87
CA ASP A 109 20.81 -21.05 -8.80
C ASP A 109 20.77 -19.57 -8.39
N GLY A 110 20.18 -19.26 -7.23
CA GLY A 110 20.06 -17.90 -6.71
C GLY A 110 19.02 -17.04 -7.42
N LYS A 111 18.19 -17.63 -8.29
CA LYS A 111 17.08 -16.94 -8.96
C LYS A 111 15.75 -17.47 -8.43
N THR A 112 14.73 -16.63 -8.41
CA THR A 112 13.35 -17.08 -8.19
C THR A 112 12.70 -17.32 -9.55
N THR A 113 12.00 -18.44 -9.70
CA THR A 113 11.16 -18.73 -10.87
C THR A 113 9.72 -19.00 -10.43
N LYS A 114 8.74 -18.83 -11.32
CA LYS A 114 7.31 -18.91 -10.96
C LYS A 114 6.87 -20.28 -10.41
N ASP A 115 7.56 -21.36 -10.79
CA ASP A 115 7.35 -22.71 -10.27
C ASP A 115 7.76 -22.86 -8.80
N GLU A 116 8.57 -21.93 -8.28
CA GLU A 116 8.95 -21.80 -6.87
C GLU A 116 7.98 -20.94 -6.05
N CYS A 117 6.90 -20.45 -6.68
CA CYS A 117 5.94 -19.54 -6.06
C CYS A 117 4.54 -20.16 -5.93
N THR A 118 3.81 -19.69 -4.93
CA THR A 118 2.36 -19.89 -4.81
C THR A 118 1.64 -18.65 -5.33
N PRO A 119 0.76 -18.77 -6.34
CA PRO A 119 -0.05 -17.64 -6.82
C PRO A 119 -1.23 -17.36 -5.88
N VAL A 120 -1.54 -16.08 -5.67
CA VAL A 120 -2.77 -15.58 -5.03
C VAL A 120 -3.56 -14.87 -6.11
N VAL A 121 -4.80 -15.30 -6.35
CA VAL A 121 -5.67 -14.81 -7.41
C VAL A 121 -6.71 -13.88 -6.80
N ILE A 122 -6.78 -12.66 -7.33
CA ILE A 122 -7.67 -11.60 -6.89
C ILE A 122 -8.50 -11.18 -8.11
N SER A 123 -9.83 -11.13 -7.96
CA SER A 123 -10.73 -10.62 -8.98
C SER A 123 -11.67 -9.58 -8.39
N ASN A 124 -11.83 -8.44 -9.07
CA ASN A 124 -12.63 -7.30 -8.59
C ASN A 124 -12.31 -6.91 -7.14
N ASN A 125 -11.00 -6.79 -6.86
CA ASN A 125 -10.46 -6.49 -5.54
C ASN A 125 -10.84 -7.48 -4.42
N ALA A 126 -11.08 -8.74 -4.74
CA ALA A 126 -11.35 -9.80 -3.76
C ALA A 126 -10.55 -11.08 -4.07
N VAL A 127 -9.91 -11.68 -3.07
CA VAL A 127 -9.25 -12.98 -3.20
C VAL A 127 -10.28 -14.04 -3.59
N ILE A 128 -10.08 -14.70 -4.73
CA ILE A 128 -10.93 -15.81 -5.21
C ILE A 128 -10.26 -17.17 -5.04
N GLY A 129 -8.97 -17.20 -4.70
CA GLY A 129 -8.24 -18.41 -4.36
C GLY A 129 -6.73 -18.24 -4.43
N TRP A 130 -6.00 -19.28 -4.06
CA TRP A 130 -4.55 -19.34 -4.15
C TRP A 130 -4.08 -20.75 -4.51
N GLY A 131 -2.83 -20.87 -4.94
CA GLY A 131 -2.23 -22.09 -5.42
C GLY A 131 -2.56 -22.43 -6.88
N ASN A 132 -1.93 -23.50 -7.37
CA ASN A 132 -2.01 -23.91 -8.77
C ASN A 132 -3.45 -24.19 -9.25
N MET A 133 -4.32 -24.66 -8.36
CA MET A 133 -5.73 -24.92 -8.69
C MET A 133 -6.46 -23.61 -9.02
N ALA A 134 -6.33 -22.60 -8.15
CA ALA A 134 -6.94 -21.29 -8.39
C ALA A 134 -6.40 -20.64 -9.66
N TYR A 135 -5.07 -20.69 -9.88
CA TYR A 135 -4.43 -20.10 -11.06
C TYR A 135 -4.84 -20.76 -12.38
N LYS A 136 -4.99 -22.10 -12.40
CA LYS A 136 -5.44 -22.84 -13.60
C LYS A 136 -6.92 -22.68 -13.92
N ASN A 137 -7.73 -22.42 -12.90
CA ASN A 137 -9.18 -22.25 -13.05
C ASN A 137 -9.58 -20.85 -13.53
N ILE A 138 -8.62 -19.92 -13.64
CA ILE A 138 -8.90 -18.67 -14.33
C ILE A 138 -9.03 -18.98 -15.82
N SER A 139 -10.16 -18.58 -16.40
CA SER A 139 -10.43 -18.88 -17.80
C SER A 139 -9.62 -17.92 -18.67
N PHE A 140 -8.61 -18.43 -19.36
CA PHE A 140 -7.92 -17.70 -20.41
C PHE A 140 -8.79 -17.60 -21.67
#